data_AF-A0A948XXX7-F1
#
_entry.id   AF-A0A948XXX7-F1
#
_cell.length_a   1.000
_cell.length_b   1.000
_cell.length_c   1.000
_cell.angle_alpha   90.00
_cell.angle_beta   90.00
_cell.angle_gamma   90.00
#
_symmetry.space_group_name_H-M   'P 1'
#
loop_
_entity.id
_entity.type
_entity.pdbx_description
1 polymer ?
#
loop_
_entity_poly.entity_id
_entity_poly.type
_entity_poly.pdbx_seq_one_letter_code
_entity_poly.pdbx_strand_id
1 'polypeptide(L)' 'MTPETTQHRFTLEELQQADEWSEGFCLVCRAPRNACEPDASGYQCDECGEPAVYGPHWIAIAGLFAEGEA' A
#
# COMPACT_ATOMS: atom_id res chain seq x y z
N MET A 1 -12.28 -2.75 -6.39
CA MET A 1 -11.70 -1.48 -5.91
C MET A 1 -12.82 -0.46 -5.78
N THR A 2 -12.95 0.14 -4.60
CA THR A 2 -13.88 1.23 -4.30
C THR A 2 -13.13 2.57 -4.39
N PRO A 3 -13.80 3.72 -4.56
CA PRO A 3 -13.12 5.02 -4.55
C PRO A 3 -12.23 5.21 -3.31
N GLU A 4 -12.71 4.78 -2.14
CA GLU A 4 -11.97 4.81 -0.86
C GLU A 4 -10.66 4.02 -0.89
N THR A 5 -10.59 2.92 -1.65
CA THR A 5 -9.37 2.08 -1.77
C THR A 5 -8.50 2.45 -2.96
N THR A 6 -8.81 3.54 -3.67
CA THR A 6 -8.04 4.05 -4.82
C THR A 6 -7.65 5.52 -4.69
N GLN A 7 -7.97 6.14 -3.54
CA GLN A 7 -7.75 7.57 -3.32
C GLN A 7 -6.27 7.94 -3.16
N HIS A 8 -5.46 7.02 -2.66
CA HIS A 8 -4.03 7.24 -2.41
C HIS A 8 -3.20 6.73 -3.58
N ARG A 9 -2.18 7.52 -3.95
CA ARG A 9 -1.15 7.13 -4.89
C ARG A 9 0.19 7.14 -4.17
N PHE A 10 1.09 6.25 -4.61
CA PHE A 10 2.42 6.09 -4.04
C PHE A 10 3.48 6.44 -5.10
N THR A 11 4.57 7.03 -4.67
CA THR A 11 5.77 7.17 -5.52
C THR A 11 6.43 5.81 -5.73
N LEU A 12 7.20 5.68 -6.80
CA LEU A 12 8.01 4.48 -7.01
C LEU A 12 9.03 4.28 -5.88
N GLU A 13 9.56 5.36 -5.32
CA GLU A 13 10.52 5.32 -4.21
C GLU A 13 9.88 4.81 -2.91
N GLU A 14 8.66 5.26 -2.58
CA GLU A 14 7.90 4.72 -1.44
C GLU A 14 7.66 3.20 -1.59
N LEU A 15 7.32 2.74 -2.79
CA LEU A 15 7.07 1.32 -3.03
C LEU A 15 8.35 0.48 -2.97
N GLN A 16 9.46 0.99 -3.50
CA GLN A 16 10.76 0.32 -3.40
C GLN A 16 11.21 0.23 -1.94
N GLN A 17 11.09 1.32 -1.17
CA GLN A 17 11.49 1.32 0.22
C GLN A 17 10.66 0.33 1.05
N ALA A 18 9.34 0.27 0.79
CA ALA A 18 8.45 -0.66 1.46
C ALA A 18 8.78 -2.12 1.15
N ASP A 19 9.23 -2.44 -0.08
CA ASP A 19 9.68 -3.79 -0.44
C ASP A 19 10.92 -4.18 0.37
N GLU A 20 11.91 -3.28 0.45
CA GLU A 20 13.12 -3.49 1.25
C GLU A 20 12.84 -3.68 2.74
N TRP A 21 11.82 -3.00 3.28
CA TRP A 21 11.48 -3.04 4.71
C TRP A 21 10.40 -4.05 5.07
N SER A 22 9.88 -4.80 4.08
CA SER A 22 8.73 -5.69 4.28
C SER A 22 7.53 -4.95 4.90
N GLU A 23 7.21 -3.79 4.33
CA GLU A 23 6.09 -2.94 4.71
C GLU A 23 4.99 -2.96 3.64
N GLY A 24 3.75 -2.75 4.06
CA GLY A 24 2.59 -2.53 3.19
C GLY A 24 1.82 -1.29 3.62
N PHE A 25 0.89 -0.86 2.78
CA PHE A 25 0.10 0.36 3.04
C PHE A 25 -1.39 0.06 3.08
N CYS A 26 -2.07 0.66 4.05
CA CYS A 26 -3.53 0.67 4.06
C CYS A 26 -4.07 1.60 2.97
N LEU A 27 -4.86 1.07 2.04
CA LEU A 27 -5.45 1.88 0.96
C LEU A 27 -6.61 2.76 1.41
N VAL A 28 -7.11 2.60 2.64
CA VAL A 28 -8.14 3.47 3.25
C VAL A 28 -7.48 4.63 4.01
N CYS A 29 -6.65 4.32 5.02
CA CYS A 29 -6.09 5.33 5.92
C CYS A 29 -4.63 5.73 5.63
N ARG A 30 -3.96 5.11 4.66
CA ARG A 30 -2.54 5.31 4.29
C ARG A 30 -1.52 4.89 5.36
N ALA A 31 -1.94 4.35 6.51
CA ALA A 31 -1.01 3.88 7.52
C ALA A 31 -0.11 2.75 6.98
N PRO A 32 1.21 2.79 7.25
CA PRO A 32 2.11 1.68 6.96
C PRO A 32 1.85 0.52 7.92
N ARG A 33 2.22 -0.69 7.51
CA ARG A 33 2.19 -1.89 8.34
C ARG A 33 3.46 -2.71 8.09
N ASN A 34 4.16 -3.01 9.17
CA ASN A 34 5.34 -3.88 9.16
C ASN A 34 4.98 -5.36 8.91
N ALA A 35 5.99 -6.17 8.59
CA ALA A 35 5.84 -7.61 8.36
C ALA A 35 4.74 -7.91 7.33
N CYS A 36 4.79 -7.20 6.22
CA CYS A 36 3.90 -7.34 5.08
C CYS A 36 4.70 -7.86 3.88
N GLU A 37 4.20 -8.93 3.26
CA GLU A 37 4.78 -9.45 2.02
C GLU A 37 4.52 -8.47 0.86
N PRO A 38 5.40 -8.42 -0.15
CA PRO A 38 5.27 -7.47 -1.26
C PRO A 38 4.00 -7.67 -2.09
N ASP A 39 3.47 -8.90 -2.16
CA ASP A 39 2.25 -9.28 -2.84
C ASP A 39 1.03 -9.40 -1.90
N ALA A 40 1.16 -8.97 -0.64
CA ALA A 40 0.08 -9.01 0.33
C ALA A 40 -1.17 -8.27 -0.17
N SER A 41 -2.34 -8.85 0.14
CA SER A 41 -3.62 -8.31 -0.29
C SER A 41 -4.67 -8.46 0.81
N GLY A 42 -5.20 -7.34 1.28
CA GLY A 42 -6.32 -7.32 2.23
C GLY A 42 -5.93 -7.68 3.66
N TYR A 43 -4.69 -7.40 4.07
CA TYR A 43 -4.27 -7.57 5.46
C TYR A 43 -4.99 -6.56 6.36
N GLN A 44 -5.21 -6.94 7.62
CA GLN A 44 -5.85 -6.06 8.60
C GLN A 44 -4.93 -4.89 8.94
N CYS A 45 -5.46 -3.68 8.87
CA CYS A 45 -4.77 -2.47 9.29
C CYS A 45 -4.81 -2.33 10.82
N ASP A 46 -3.64 -2.09 11.42
CA ASP A 46 -3.52 -1.93 12.88
C ASP A 46 -4.07 -0.57 13.37
N GLU A 47 -4.22 0.42 12.48
CA GLU A 47 -4.70 1.77 12.80
C GLU A 47 -6.22 1.92 12.62
N CYS A 48 -6.76 1.53 11.45
CA CYS A 48 -8.19 1.70 11.16
C CYS A 48 -9.04 0.43 11.29
N GLY A 49 -8.40 -0.74 11.43
CA GLY A 49 -9.08 -2.03 11.53
C GLY A 49 -9.58 -2.62 10.21
N GLU A 50 -9.57 -1.86 9.12
CA GLU A 50 -10.04 -2.33 7.81
C GLU A 50 -9.06 -3.37 7.21
N PRO A 51 -9.58 -4.42 6.52
CA PRO A 51 -8.77 -5.40 5.79
C PRO A 51 -8.29 -4.82 4.45
N ALA A 52 -7.52 -3.75 4.52
CA ALA A 52 -7.16 -2.91 3.38
C ALA A 52 -5.66 -2.62 3.27
N VAL A 53 -4.80 -3.40 3.94
CA VAL A 53 -3.34 -3.31 3.76
C VAL A 53 -2.91 -4.16 2.56
N TYR A 54 -2.12 -3.56 1.69
CA TYR A 54 -1.58 -4.19 0.48
C TYR A 54 -0.07 -3.99 0.39
N GLY A 55 0.61 -4.98 -0.16
CA GLY A 55 2.06 -4.92 -0.39
C GLY A 55 2.45 -4.07 -1.60
N PRO A 56 3.69 -3.57 -1.66
CA PRO A 56 4.17 -2.67 -2.70
C PRO A 56 4.06 -3.23 -4.13
N HIS A 57 4.31 -4.52 -4.36
CA HIS A 57 4.14 -5.13 -5.68
C HIS A 57 2.68 -5.18 -6.10
N TRP A 58 1.77 -5.49 -5.17
CA TRP A 58 0.34 -5.45 -5.46
C TRP A 58 -0.10 -4.04 -5.86
N ILE A 59 0.33 -3.02 -5.10
CA ILE A 59 0.02 -1.60 -5.35
C ILE A 59 0.55 -1.15 -6.73
N ALA A 60 1.76 -1.57 -7.10
CA ALA A 60 2.33 -1.31 -8.42
C ALA A 60 1.51 -1.95 -9.55
N ILE A 61 1.14 -3.23 -9.42
CA ILE A 61 0.32 -3.96 -10.40
C ILE A 61 -1.08 -3.33 -10.52
N ALA A 62 -1.63 -2.85 -9.41
CA ALA A 62 -2.91 -2.15 -9.36
C ALA A 62 -2.88 -0.75 -10.02
N GLY A 63 -1.70 -0.24 -10.40
CA GLY A 63 -1.57 1.09 -11.03
C GLY A 63 -1.79 2.25 -10.06
N LEU A 64 -1.66 2.00 -8.75
CA LEU A 64 -1.84 2.99 -7.68
C LEU A 64 -0.55 3.76 -7.39
N PHE A 65 0.26 4.02 -8.42
CA PHE A 65 1.52 4.76 -8.31
C PHE A 65 1.55 5.98 -9.22
N ALA A 66 2.36 6.98 -8.90
CA ALA A 66 2.59 8.16 -9.72
C ALA A 66 4.08 8.25 -10.14
N GLU A 67 4.34 8.67 -11.37
CA GLU A 67 5.68 9.07 -11.83
C GLU A 67 5.91 10.54 -11.43
N GLY A 68 6.79 10.80 -10.44
CA GLY A 68 7.07 12.16 -9.93
C GLY A 68 6.59 12.40 -8.49
N GLU A 69 6.60 13.66 -8.01
CA GLU A 69 6.14 14.02 -6.66
C GLU A 69 4.64 13.68 -6.47
N ALA A 70 4.34 12.85 -5.46
CA ALA A 70 3.00 12.41 -5.08
C ALA A 70 2.26 13.40 -4.18
#